data_AF-A0A1H5J1X8-F1
#
_entry.id   AF-A0A1H5J1X8-F1
#
_cell.length_a   1.000
_cell.length_b   1.000
_cell.length_c   1.000
_cell.angle_alpha   90.00
_cell.angle_beta   90.00
_cell.angle_gamma   90.00
#
_symmetry.space_group_name_H-M   'P 1'
#
loop_
_entity.id
_entity.type
_entity.pdbx_description
1 polymer ?
#
loop_
_entity_poly.entity_id
_entity_poly.type
_entity_poly.pdbx_seq_one_letter_code
_entity_poly.pdbx_strand_id
1 'polypeptide(L)'
;MTDYDSERRRQRALERLGTNNPRCVICGKANPHCLERHHILGRTHGDETVIVCRNCHRELSDRQKDHPKQIGDPPSLGENVGYLLLNLADLFAELIEVLRHYGRQLIDRARAEMPTVGGQP
;
A
#
# COMPACT_ATOMS: atom_id res chain seq x y z
N MET A 1 -6.70 7.20 31.32
CA MET A 1 -7.13 7.38 29.92
C MET A 1 -8.54 6.84 29.84
N THR A 2 -9.53 7.71 29.65
CA THR A 2 -10.93 7.29 29.58
C THR A 2 -11.22 6.71 28.21
N ASP A 3 -12.22 5.84 28.12
CA ASP A 3 -12.67 5.23 26.86
C ASP A 3 -13.01 6.29 25.78
N TYR A 4 -13.50 7.45 26.23
CA TYR A 4 -13.80 8.61 25.39
C TYR A 4 -12.58 9.20 24.66
N ASP A 5 -11.41 9.21 25.31
CA ASP A 5 -10.18 9.74 24.69
C ASP A 5 -9.61 8.79 23.62
N SER A 6 -9.77 7.47 23.78
CA SER A 6 -9.43 6.50 22.74
C SER A 6 -10.31 6.66 21.52
N GLU A 7 -11.62 6.75 21.71
CA GLU A 7 -12.58 6.88 20.60
C GLU A 7 -12.38 8.19 19.83
N ARG A 8 -12.14 9.31 20.53
CA ARG A 8 -11.79 10.58 19.87
C ARG A 8 -10.53 10.49 19.01
N ARG A 9 -9.48 9.82 19.50
CA ARG A 9 -8.25 9.62 18.72
C ARG A 9 -8.51 8.75 17.49
N ARG A 10 -9.32 7.70 17.64
CA ARG A 10 -9.70 6.81 16.54
C ARG A 10 -10.48 7.57 15.47
N GLN A 11 -11.51 8.32 15.87
CA GLN A 11 -12.35 9.10 14.96
C GLN A 11 -11.53 10.11 14.15
N ARG A 12 -10.64 10.87 14.79
CA ARG A 12 -9.70 11.78 14.11
C ARG A 12 -8.81 11.06 13.08
N ALA A 13 -8.39 9.83 13.39
CA ALA A 13 -7.59 9.04 12.46
C ALA A 13 -8.40 8.60 11.24
N LEU A 14 -9.68 8.24 11.41
CA LEU A 14 -10.59 7.89 10.31
C LEU A 14 -10.90 9.09 9.43
N GLU A 15 -11.19 10.25 10.02
CA GLU A 15 -11.43 11.51 9.31
C GLU A 15 -10.23 11.91 8.44
N ARG A 16 -9.01 11.84 9.00
CA ARG A 16 -7.76 12.08 8.26
C ARG A 16 -7.59 11.14 7.06
N LEU A 17 -8.08 9.90 7.16
CA LEU A 17 -7.98 8.89 6.10
C LEU A 17 -9.15 8.97 5.11
N GLY A 18 -10.21 9.71 5.41
CA GLY A 18 -11.38 9.90 4.54
C GLY A 18 -12.28 8.66 4.43
N THR A 19 -12.16 7.69 5.33
CA THR A 19 -12.97 6.46 5.32
C THR A 19 -13.06 5.83 6.70
N ASN A 20 -14.18 5.16 6.98
CA ASN A 20 -14.40 4.41 8.22
C ASN A 20 -13.79 3.00 8.19
N ASN A 21 -13.38 2.51 7.01
CA ASN A 21 -12.81 1.18 6.84
C ASN A 21 -11.43 1.23 6.16
N PRO A 22 -10.46 2.02 6.68
CA PRO A 22 -9.19 2.19 6.01
C PRO A 22 -8.37 0.89 6.09
N ARG A 23 -7.75 0.53 4.96
CA ARG A 23 -6.80 -0.58 4.88
C ARG A 23 -5.59 -0.17 4.07
N CYS A 24 -4.43 -0.64 4.48
CA CYS A 24 -3.25 -0.58 3.62
C CYS A 24 -3.50 -1.40 2.35
N VAL A 25 -3.35 -0.79 1.18
CA VAL A 25 -3.63 -1.48 -0.10
C VAL A 25 -2.63 -2.61 -0.37
N ILE A 26 -1.43 -2.55 0.22
CA ILE A 26 -0.37 -3.55 0.07
C ILE A 26 -0.60 -4.71 1.05
N CYS A 27 -0.48 -4.46 2.36
CA CYS A 27 -0.48 -5.55 3.36
C CYS A 27 -1.80 -5.75 4.11
N GLY A 28 -2.84 -4.96 3.84
CA GLY A 28 -4.15 -5.12 4.46
C GLY A 28 -4.27 -4.64 5.91
N LYS A 29 -3.19 -4.10 6.53
CA LYS A 29 -3.21 -3.52 7.88
C LYS A 29 -4.37 -2.52 8.01
N ALA A 30 -5.16 -2.65 9.08
CA ALA A 30 -6.41 -1.89 9.25
C ALA A 30 -6.42 -0.93 10.46
N ASN A 31 -5.38 -0.92 11.30
CA ASN A 31 -5.34 0.01 12.43
C ASN A 31 -5.12 1.44 11.92
N PRO A 32 -6.12 2.36 12.02
CA PRO A 32 -6.05 3.69 11.40
C PRO A 32 -4.92 4.56 11.96
N HIS A 33 -4.44 4.28 13.17
CA HIS A 33 -3.30 4.99 13.77
C HIS A 33 -1.96 4.65 13.09
N CYS A 34 -1.89 3.51 12.40
CA CYS A 34 -0.70 3.07 11.66
C CYS A 34 -0.77 3.39 10.16
N LEU A 35 -1.84 4.05 9.70
CA LEU A 35 -2.10 4.31 8.29
C LEU A 35 -1.85 5.76 7.91
N GLU A 36 -1.36 5.96 6.70
CA GLU A 36 -1.01 7.24 6.08
C GLU A 36 -1.51 7.29 4.63
N ARG A 37 -1.68 8.51 4.11
CA ARG A 37 -1.96 8.75 2.71
C ARG A 37 -0.62 8.93 2.00
N HIS A 38 -0.30 8.01 1.09
CA HIS A 38 0.89 8.10 0.26
C HIS A 38 0.53 8.78 -1.07
N HIS A 39 1.21 9.87 -1.39
CA HIS A 39 1.04 10.60 -2.64
C HIS A 39 1.71 9.84 -3.78
N ILE A 40 0.92 9.31 -4.72
CA ILE A 40 1.43 8.51 -5.84
C ILE A 40 2.30 9.37 -6.76
N LEU A 41 1.92 10.64 -6.94
CA LEU A 41 2.64 11.61 -7.77
C LEU A 41 3.84 12.26 -7.08
N GLY A 42 4.06 11.95 -5.80
CA GLY A 42 4.83 12.81 -4.92
C GLY A 42 4.04 14.06 -4.55
N ARG A 43 4.29 14.58 -3.34
CA ARG A 43 3.50 15.67 -2.74
C ARG A 43 3.48 16.96 -3.56
N THR A 44 4.47 17.16 -4.43
CA THR A 44 4.64 18.37 -5.26
C THR A 44 3.91 18.31 -6.60
N HIS A 45 3.41 17.14 -7.02
CA HIS A 45 2.88 16.96 -8.39
C HIS A 45 1.41 16.51 -8.45
N GLY A 46 0.77 16.19 -7.31
CA GLY A 46 -0.67 15.88 -7.24
C GLY A 46 -1.17 15.42 -5.88
N ASP A 47 -2.50 15.41 -5.73
CA ASP A 47 -3.22 15.06 -4.49
C ASP A 47 -3.74 13.61 -4.48
N GLU A 48 -3.50 12.87 -5.56
CA GLU A 48 -3.84 11.47 -5.71
C GLU A 48 -3.04 10.64 -4.70
N THR A 49 -3.78 10.02 -3.77
CA THR A 49 -3.18 9.24 -2.70
C THR A 49 -3.78 7.86 -2.55
N VAL A 50 -2.97 6.90 -2.12
CA VAL A 50 -3.42 5.59 -1.62
C VAL A 50 -3.22 5.49 -0.11
N ILE A 51 -4.04 4.69 0.56
CA ILE A 51 -3.87 4.41 1.98
C ILE A 51 -2.87 3.27 2.15
N VAL A 52 -1.75 3.53 2.83
CA VAL A 52 -0.74 2.53 3.16
C VAL A 52 -0.42 2.55 4.65
N CYS A 53 0.13 1.47 5.18
CA CYS A 53 0.68 1.50 6.53
C CYS A 53 2.05 2.17 6.54
N ARG A 54 2.49 2.67 7.69
CA ARG A 54 3.78 3.35 7.86
C ARG A 54 4.99 2.54 7.38
N ASN A 55 4.93 1.20 7.45
CA ASN A 55 6.03 0.35 7.01
C ASN A 55 6.09 0.31 5.47
N CYS A 56 4.99 -0.08 4.82
CA CYS A 56 4.93 -0.07 3.35
C CYS A 56 5.14 1.34 2.78
N HIS A 57 4.69 2.38 3.49
CA HIS A 57 4.96 3.77 3.11
C HIS A 57 6.47 4.04 3.04
N ARG A 58 7.22 3.58 4.05
CA ARG A 58 8.67 3.76 4.11
C ARG A 58 9.39 3.03 2.99
N GLU A 59 8.95 1.82 2.65
CA GLU A 59 9.53 1.05 1.53
C GLU A 59 9.32 1.77 0.20
N LEU A 60 8.11 2.27 -0.07
CA LEU A 60 7.82 3.06 -1.27
C LEU A 60 8.64 4.35 -1.32
N SER A 61 8.71 5.10 -0.22
CA SER A 61 9.53 6.32 -0.14
C SER A 61 11.03 6.06 -0.26
N ASP A 62 11.50 4.86 0.09
CA ASP A 62 12.91 4.50 -0.09
C ASP A 62 13.22 4.26 -1.56
N ARG A 63 12.38 3.50 -2.28
CA ARG A 63 12.52 3.27 -3.74
C ARG A 63 12.48 4.54 -4.56
N GLN A 64 11.67 5.52 -4.14
CA GLN A 64 11.63 6.85 -4.76
C GLN A 64 12.99 7.55 -4.81
N LYS A 65 13.93 7.21 -3.92
CA LYS A 65 15.28 7.80 -3.92
C LYS A 65 16.14 7.30 -5.07
N ASP A 66 15.80 6.15 -5.66
CA ASP A 66 16.49 5.56 -6.80
C ASP A 66 16.01 6.14 -8.14
N HIS A 67 14.95 6.98 -8.13
CA HIS A 67 14.44 7.62 -9.33
C HIS A 67 15.42 8.69 -9.86
N PRO A 68 15.37 9.01 -11.17
CA PRO A 68 16.16 10.10 -11.73
C PRO A 68 15.94 11.42 -10.98
N LYS A 69 17.01 12.21 -10.83
CA LYS A 69 16.94 13.54 -10.21
C LYS A 69 16.10 14.49 -11.07
N GLN A 70 15.42 15.42 -10.40
CA GLN A 70 14.65 16.48 -11.06
C GLN A 70 15.56 17.29 -11.98
N ILE A 71 15.06 17.63 -13.17
CA ILE A 71 15.79 18.34 -14.21
C ILE A 71 15.44 19.84 -14.18
N GLY A 72 14.15 20.18 -14.13
CA GLY A 72 13.65 21.57 -14.16
C GLY A 72 13.02 22.04 -12.84
N ASP A 73 13.00 23.34 -12.59
CA ASP A 73 12.23 23.98 -11.50
C ASP A 73 11.43 25.19 -12.05
N PRO A 74 10.12 25.07 -12.29
CA PRO A 74 9.29 23.89 -12.00
C PRO A 74 9.54 22.72 -12.97
N PRO A 75 9.25 21.47 -12.57
CA PRO A 75 9.35 20.30 -13.46
C PRO A 75 8.42 20.44 -14.67
N SER A 76 8.88 19.95 -15.82
CA SER A 76 8.05 19.86 -17.03
C SER A 76 6.92 18.82 -16.88
N LEU A 77 5.91 18.88 -17.75
CA LEU A 77 4.86 17.85 -17.81
C LEU A 77 5.47 16.46 -18.03
N GLY A 78 6.49 16.35 -18.87
CA GLY A 78 7.19 15.08 -19.13
C GLY A 78 7.87 14.51 -17.88
N GLU A 79 8.52 15.36 -17.07
CA GLU A 79 9.10 14.95 -15.78
C GLU A 79 8.02 14.47 -14.81
N ASN A 80 6.93 15.22 -14.66
CA ASN A 80 5.83 14.84 -13.77
C ASN A 80 5.21 13.49 -14.14
N VAL A 81 4.95 13.28 -15.44
CA VAL A 81 4.44 11.99 -15.94
C VAL A 81 5.48 10.88 -15.76
N GLY A 82 6.76 11.17 -15.97
CA GLY A 82 7.85 10.21 -15.71
C GLY A 82 7.86 9.75 -14.25
N TYR A 83 7.82 10.68 -13.30
CA TYR A 83 7.74 10.36 -11.87
C TYR A 83 6.47 9.60 -11.52
N LEU A 84 5.31 9.97 -12.07
CA LEU A 84 4.07 9.23 -11.87
C LEU A 84 4.26 7.75 -12.22
N LEU A 85 4.80 7.47 -13.41
CA LEU A 85 4.94 6.11 -13.93
C LEU A 85 5.93 5.29 -13.10
N LEU A 86 7.05 5.87 -12.67
CA LEU A 86 8.00 5.18 -11.79
C LEU A 86 7.39 4.86 -10.42
N ASN A 87 6.67 5.81 -9.82
CA ASN A 87 5.97 5.61 -8.55
C ASN A 87 4.87 4.54 -8.64
N LEU A 88 4.10 4.53 -9.73
CA LEU A 88 3.12 3.49 -10.00
C LEU A 88 3.79 2.13 -10.18
N ALA A 89 4.93 2.06 -10.87
CA ALA A 89 5.68 0.82 -11.04
C ALA A 89 6.15 0.26 -9.69
N ASP A 90 6.67 1.10 -8.79
CA ASP A 90 7.09 0.68 -7.44
C ASP A 90 5.92 0.16 -6.60
N LEU A 91 4.77 0.83 -6.66
CA LEU A 91 3.54 0.38 -6.00
C LEU A 91 3.04 -0.94 -6.59
N PHE A 92 3.04 -1.08 -7.91
CA PHE A 92 2.61 -2.32 -8.58
C PHE A 92 3.56 -3.48 -8.29
N ALA A 93 4.86 -3.23 -8.16
CA ALA A 93 5.82 -4.25 -7.75
C ALA A 93 5.47 -4.83 -6.36
N GLU A 94 5.14 -3.97 -5.38
CA GLU A 94 4.65 -4.43 -4.07
C GLU A 94 3.37 -5.27 -4.18
N LEU A 95 2.41 -4.80 -4.98
CA LEU A 95 1.14 -5.50 -5.14
C LEU A 95 1.30 -6.84 -5.85
N ILE A 96 2.21 -6.94 -6.82
CA ILE A 96 2.54 -8.20 -7.51
C ILE A 96 3.02 -9.24 -6.49
N GLU A 97 3.89 -8.87 -5.56
CA GLU A 97 4.37 -9.81 -4.54
C GLU A 97 3.27 -10.27 -3.60
N VAL A 98 2.38 -9.36 -3.20
CA VAL A 98 1.18 -9.69 -2.40
C VAL A 98 0.26 -10.66 -3.15
N LEU A 99 -0.04 -10.37 -4.42
CA LEU A 99 -0.89 -11.22 -5.27
C LEU A 99 -0.29 -12.62 -5.41
N ARG A 100 1.02 -12.70 -5.70
CA ARG A 100 1.72 -13.97 -5.83
C ARG A 100 1.74 -14.74 -4.52
N HIS A 101 1.93 -14.07 -3.38
CA HIS A 101 1.94 -14.68 -2.06
C HIS A 101 0.59 -15.32 -1.73
N TYR A 102 -0.51 -14.56 -1.81
CA TYR A 102 -1.84 -15.10 -1.53
C TYR A 102 -2.28 -16.13 -2.57
N GLY A 103 -1.96 -15.94 -3.85
CA GLY A 103 -2.23 -16.92 -4.89
C GLY A 103 -1.61 -18.29 -4.59
N ARG A 104 -0.36 -18.32 -4.13
CA ARG A 104 0.33 -19.55 -3.69
C ARG A 104 -0.36 -20.18 -2.48
N GLN A 105 -0.66 -19.40 -1.44
CA GLN A 105 -1.34 -19.92 -0.26
C GLN A 105 -2.70 -20.56 -0.57
N LEU A 106 -3.48 -19.93 -1.45
CA LEU A 106 -4.79 -20.45 -1.84
C LEU A 106 -4.67 -21.78 -2.58
N ILE A 107 -3.69 -21.92 -3.47
CA ILE A 107 -3.41 -23.17 -4.17
C ILE A 107 -2.99 -24.27 -3.19
N ASP A 108 -2.09 -23.96 -2.25
CA ASP A 108 -1.61 -24.94 -1.27
C ASP A 108 -2.73 -25.39 -0.33
N ARG A 109 -3.59 -24.47 0.09
CA ARG A 109 -4.79 -24.79 0.86
C ARG A 109 -5.74 -25.71 0.08
N ALA A 110 -6.03 -25.40 -1.18
CA ALA A 110 -6.88 -26.22 -2.03
C ALA A 110 -6.31 -27.64 -2.20
N ARG A 111 -4.98 -27.80 -2.28
CA ARG A 111 -4.32 -29.12 -2.30
C ARG A 111 -4.50 -29.89 -1.00
N ALA A 112 -4.43 -29.22 0.16
CA ALA A 112 -4.61 -29.86 1.46
C ALA A 112 -6.06 -30.29 1.73
N GLU A 113 -7.03 -29.59 1.12
CA GLU A 113 -8.46 -29.92 1.20
C GLU A 113 -8.86 -31.07 0.26
N MET A 114 -8.01 -31.42 -0.72
CA MET A 114 -8.24 -32.59 -1.57
C MET A 114 -8.10 -33.87 -0.74
N PRO A 115 -9.09 -34.78 -0.78
CA PRO A 115 -8.96 -36.08 -0.15
C PRO A 115 -7.70 -36.78 -0.69
N THR A 116 -6.91 -37.39 0.19
CA THR A 116 -5.93 -38.38 -0.25
C THR A 116 -6.71 -39.46 -0.99
N VAL A 117 -6.55 -39.54 -2.31
CA VAL A 117 -7.08 -40.66 -3.08
C VAL A 117 -6.44 -41.90 -2.47
N GLY A 118 -7.27 -42.68 -1.76
CA GLY A 118 -6.80 -43.74 -0.90
C GLY A 118 -6.10 -44.86 -1.66
N GLY A 119 -5.03 -45.37 -1.05
CA GLY A 119 -4.73 -46.80 -1.05
C GLY A 119 -3.96 -47.34 -2.26
N GLN A 120 -2.67 -47.58 -2.02
CA GLN A 120 -1.86 -48.67 -2.55
C GLN A 120 -2.60 -49.97 -2.89
N PRO A 121 -2.07 -50.80 -3.81
CA PRO A 121 -1.80 -52.20 -3.49
C PRO A 121 -0.54 -52.37 -2.62
#